data_AF-A0A6I7WMF5-F1
#
_entry.id   AF-A0A6I7WMF5-F1
#
_cell.length_a   1.000
_cell.length_b   1.000
_cell.length_c   1.000
_cell.angle_alpha   90.00
_cell.angle_beta   90.00
_cell.angle_gamma   90.00
#
_symmetry.space_group_name_H-M   'P 1'
#
loop_
_entity.id
_entity.type
_entity.pdbx_description
1 polymer ?
#
loop_
_entity_poly.entity_id
_entity_poly.type
_entity_poly.pdbx_seq_one_letter_code
_entity_poly.pdbx_strand_id
1 'polypeptide(L)' 'MIGRKNWLFNQTPRGANASALLYSLVQTAVANNLEPFDYLKYLLTARPKLGRHYKPEALDQFLPWNLTEKIKPLK' A
#
# COMPACT_ATOMS: atom_id res chain seq x y z
N MET A 1 -17.64 -21.21 8.26
CA MET A 1 -17.75 -20.20 7.19
C MET A 1 -17.94 -18.81 7.80
N ILE A 2 -16.85 -18.16 8.19
CA ILE A 2 -16.82 -16.79 8.74
C ILE A 2 -16.16 -15.94 7.66
N GLY A 3 -16.94 -15.20 6.89
CA GLY A 3 -16.39 -14.41 5.77
C GLY A 3 -17.39 -13.46 5.14
N ARG A 4 -18.69 -13.79 5.18
CA ARG A 4 -19.75 -12.92 4.66
C ARG A 4 -20.09 -11.72 5.56
N LYS A 5 -19.63 -11.68 6.82
CA LYS A 5 -19.98 -10.61 7.78
C LYS A 5 -19.05 -9.39 7.72
N ASN A 6 -17.87 -9.48 7.09
CA ASN A 6 -16.93 -8.35 7.09
C ASN A 6 -17.13 -7.37 5.91
N TRP A 7 -17.95 -7.72 4.92
CA TRP A 7 -18.20 -6.86 3.75
C TRP A 7 -19.31 -5.84 3.95
N LEU A 8 -20.12 -5.97 5.01
CA LEU A 8 -21.23 -5.05 5.31
C LEU A 8 -20.80 -3.73 6.00
N PHE A 9 -19.53 -3.62 6.42
CA PHE A 9 -19.04 -2.46 7.19
C PHE A 9 -18.31 -1.40 6.36
N ASN A 10 -18.32 -1.48 5.03
CA ASN A 10 -18.00 -0.32 4.20
C ASN A 10 -19.27 0.53 4.02
N GLN A 11 -19.81 1.10 5.11
CA GLN A 11 -21.07 1.87 5.14
C GLN A 11 -21.02 3.18 4.30
N THR A 12 -19.88 3.51 3.67
CA THR A 12 -19.76 4.64 2.75
C THR A 12 -18.92 4.27 1.52
N PRO A 13 -19.22 4.82 0.32
CA PRO A 13 -18.41 4.63 -0.89
C PRO A 13 -16.94 5.00 -0.69
N ARG A 14 -16.67 5.99 0.17
CA ARG A 14 -15.33 6.44 0.54
C ARG A 14 -14.56 5.36 1.32
N GLY A 15 -15.21 4.68 2.25
CA GLY A 15 -14.63 3.56 2.99
C GLY A 15 -14.36 2.35 2.10
N ALA A 16 -15.29 2.02 1.19
CA ALA A 16 -15.10 0.96 0.21
C ALA A 16 -13.88 1.23 -0.70
N ASN A 17 -13.73 2.46 -1.20
CA ASN A 17 -12.58 2.86 -2.02
C ASN A 17 -11.26 2.81 -1.23
N ALA A 18 -11.24 3.30 0.01
CA ALA A 18 -10.04 3.25 0.85
C ALA A 18 -9.60 1.79 1.10
N SER A 19 -10.55 0.91 1.41
CA SER A 19 -10.30 -0.52 1.58
C SER A 19 -9.78 -1.16 0.28
N ALA A 20 -10.40 -0.88 -0.87
CA ALA A 20 -9.96 -1.40 -2.17
C ALA A 20 -8.54 -0.94 -2.53
N LEU A 21 -8.21 0.32 -2.25
CA LEU A 21 -6.86 0.85 -2.44
C LEU A 21 -5.84 0.15 -1.53
N LEU A 22 -6.17 -0.04 -0.25
CA LEU A 22 -5.29 -0.74 0.68
C LEU A 22 -5.03 -2.18 0.23
N TYR A 23 -6.08 -2.91 -0.17
CA TYR A 23 -5.94 -4.27 -0.72
C TYR A 23 -5.07 -4.29 -1.97
N SER A 24 -5.25 -3.33 -2.87
CA SER A 24 -4.44 -3.22 -4.09
C SER A 24 -2.95 -3.03 -3.75
N LEU A 25 -2.63 -2.15 -2.79
CA LEU A 25 -1.24 -1.93 -2.35
C LEU A 25 -0.62 -3.18 -1.71
N VAL A 26 -1.38 -3.90 -0.89
CA VAL A 26 -0.94 -5.16 -0.28
C VAL A 26 -0.67 -6.22 -1.35
N GLN A 27 -1.59 -6.39 -2.31
CA GLN A 27 -1.41 -7.34 -3.41
C GLN A 27 -0.19 -7.01 -4.26
N THR A 28 0.05 -5.71 -4.54
CA THR A 28 1.26 -5.27 -5.22
C THR A 28 2.53 -5.62 -4.44
N ALA A 29 2.56 -5.45 -3.12
CA ALA A 29 3.70 -5.83 -2.29
C ALA A 29 3.98 -7.34 -2.35
N VAL A 30 2.94 -8.16 -2.20
CA VAL A 30 3.04 -9.63 -2.28
C VAL A 30 3.52 -10.08 -3.66
N ALA A 31 2.98 -9.49 -4.74
CA ALA A 31 3.40 -9.80 -6.12
C ALA A 31 4.88 -9.48 -6.38
N ASN A 32 5.48 -8.59 -5.59
CA ASN A 32 6.89 -8.21 -5.66
C ASN A 32 7.74 -8.86 -4.55
N ASN A 33 7.23 -9.86 -3.82
CA ASN A 33 7.91 -10.54 -2.72
C ASN A 33 8.36 -9.62 -1.57
N LEU A 34 7.66 -8.51 -1.35
CA LEU A 34 7.92 -7.57 -0.26
C LEU A 34 7.00 -7.87 0.93
N GLU A 35 7.50 -7.63 2.14
CA GLU A 35 6.68 -7.67 3.34
C GLU A 35 5.63 -6.52 3.30
N PRO A 36 4.32 -6.82 3.27
CA PRO A 36 3.29 -5.80 3.03
C PRO A 36 3.22 -4.71 4.09
N PHE A 37 3.46 -5.05 5.37
CA PHE A 37 3.38 -4.09 6.46
C PHE A 37 4.51 -3.06 6.39
N ASP A 38 5.75 -3.49 6.19
CA ASP A 38 6.91 -2.62 6.01
C ASP A 38 6.78 -1.78 4.73
N TYR A 39 6.23 -2.33 3.65
CA TYR A 39 5.92 -1.57 2.43
C TYR A 39 4.92 -0.45 2.67
N LEU A 40 3.78 -0.75 3.31
CA LEU A 40 2.78 0.25 3.64
C LEU A 40 3.31 1.30 4.62
N LYS A 41 4.07 0.88 5.63
CA LYS A 41 4.70 1.77 6.61
C LYS A 41 5.67 2.72 5.92
N TYR A 42 6.51 2.21 5.02
CA TYR A 42 7.44 3.03 4.26
C TYR A 42 6.68 4.04 3.39
N LEU A 43 5.69 3.60 2.62
CA LEU A 43 4.92 4.44 1.71
C LEU A 43 4.19 5.56 2.46
N LEU A 44 3.51 5.24 3.57
CA LEU A 44 2.76 6.21 4.37
C LEU A 44 3.66 7.16 5.16
N THR A 45 4.89 6.77 5.48
CA THR A 45 5.85 7.63 6.21
C THR A 45 6.70 8.49 5.26
N ALA A 46 7.03 7.96 4.08
CA ALA A 46 7.91 8.63 3.12
C ALA A 46 7.14 9.55 2.16
N ARG A 47 5.89 9.21 1.80
CA ARG A 47 5.07 10.06 0.93
C ARG A 47 4.81 11.47 1.49
N PRO A 48 4.48 11.66 2.79
CA PRO A 48 4.33 13.01 3.34
C PRO A 48 5.61 13.86 3.30
N LYS A 49 6.80 13.23 3.25
CA LYS A 49 8.09 13.94 3.17
C LYS A 49 8.31 14.66 1.84
N LEU A 50 7.59 14.27 0.78
CA LEU A 50 7.67 14.93 -0.52
C LEU A 50 6.89 16.26 -0.61
N GLY A 51 6.07 16.57 0.39
CA GLY A 51 5.22 17.77 0.37
C GLY A 51 4.02 17.65 -0.57
N ARG A 52 3.20 18.71 -0.64
CA ARG A 52 1.96 18.74 -1.46
C ARG A 52 2.22 18.91 -2.96
N HIS A 53 3.37 19.47 -3.33
CA HIS A 53 3.79 19.68 -4.71
C HIS A 53 4.99 18.78 -5.01
N TYR A 54 4.70 17.52 -5.30
CA TYR A 54 5.72 16.57 -5.73
C TYR A 54 5.67 16.42 -7.24
N LYS A 55 6.85 16.21 -7.82
CA LYS A 55 7.02 15.86 -9.23
C LYS A 55 6.58 14.41 -9.45
N PRO A 56 5.83 14.07 -10.52
CA PRO A 56 5.38 12.70 -10.77
C PRO A 56 6.51 11.67 -10.73
N GLU A 57 7.70 12.05 -11.20
CA GLU A 57 8.90 11.21 -11.23
C GLU A 57 9.38 10.85 -9.81
N ALA A 58 9.06 11.66 -8.81
CA ALA A 58 9.36 11.35 -7.41
C ALA A 58 8.48 10.22 -6.85
N LEU A 59 7.45 9.76 -7.58
CA LEU A 59 6.71 8.56 -7.21
C LEU A 59 7.45 7.28 -7.56
N ASP A 60 8.35 7.32 -8.54
CA ASP A 60 9.06 6.12 -9.00
C ASP A 60 9.89 5.49 -7.90
N GLN A 61 10.38 6.28 -6.95
CA GLN A 61 11.12 5.77 -5.78
C GLN A 61 10.26 4.92 -4.82
N PHE A 62 8.92 5.02 -4.87
CA PHE A 62 8.02 4.20 -4.07
C PHE A 62 7.54 2.95 -4.80
N LEU A 63 7.95 2.77 -6.06
CA LEU A 63 7.59 1.57 -6.80
C LEU A 63 8.28 0.35 -6.17
N PRO A 64 7.57 -0.79 -6.12
CA PRO A 64 8.00 -1.93 -5.33
C PRO A 64 9.37 -2.49 -5.77
N TRP A 65 9.71 -2.41 -7.06
CA TRP A 65 11.02 -2.85 -7.57
C TRP A 65 12.21 -2.00 -7.09
N ASN A 66 12.00 -0.73 -6.73
CA ASN A 66 13.03 0.13 -6.15
C ASN A 66 13.17 -0.06 -4.63
N LEU A 67 12.30 -0.86 -4.03
CA LEU A 67 12.21 -1.06 -2.58
C LEU A 67 12.73 -2.43 -2.12
N THR A 68 13.04 -3.33 -3.05
CA THR A 68 13.69 -4.62 -2.79
C THR A 68 14.96 -4.49 -1.95
N GLU A 69 15.74 -3.42 -2.09
CA GLU A 69 16.95 -3.20 -1.30
C GLU A 69 16.67 -2.62 0.10
N LYS A 70 15.51 -1.98 0.30
CA LYS A 70 15.18 -1.22 1.52
C LYS A 70 14.22 -1.95 2.46
N ILE A 71 13.45 -2.89 1.93
CA ILE A 71 12.38 -3.59 2.64
C ILE A 71 12.79 -5.06 2.78
N LYS A 72 12.45 -5.66 3.92
CA LYS A 72 12.74 -7.08 4.14
C LYS A 72 11.97 -7.93 3.13
N PRO A 73 12.61 -8.97 2.56
CA PRO A 73 11.92 -9.92 1.70
C PRO A 73 10.85 -10.66 2.52
N LEU A 74 9.75 -11.01 1.84
CA LEU A 74 8.72 -11.86 2.42
C LEU A 74 9.34 -13.21 2.82
N LYS A 75 9.24 -13.56 4.10
CA LYS A 75 9.90 -14.71 4.72
C LYS A 75 9.04 -15.97 4.65
#